data_AF-D1MB81-F1
#
_entry.id   AF-D1MB81-F1
#
_cell.length_a   1.000
_cell.length_b   1.000
_cell.length_c   1.000
_cell.angle_alpha   90.00
_cell.angle_beta   90.00
_cell.angle_gamma   90.00
#
_symmetry.space_group_name_H-M   'P 1'
#
loop_
_entity.id
_entity.type
_entity.pdbx_description
1 polymer ?
#
loop_
_entity_poly.entity_id
_entity_poly.type
_entity_poly.pdbx_seq_one_letter_code
_entity_poly.pdbx_strand_id
1 'polypeptide(L)' 'MLVVGAIYYMLFTGVPGTATYYATIMTIYTWVAKGAWFALGYPY' A
#
# COMPACT_ATOMS: atom_id res chain seq x y z
N MET A 1 22.72 13.50 -13.02
CA MET A 1 21.25 13.34 -13.17
C MET A 1 20.80 11.87 -13.34
N LEU A 2 21.55 10.98 -14.00
CA LEU A 2 21.09 9.60 -14.30
C LEU A 2 20.94 8.67 -13.09
N VAL A 3 21.83 8.78 -12.10
CA VAL A 3 21.79 7.96 -10.88
C VAL A 3 20.52 8.22 -10.06
N VAL A 4 20.10 9.48 -9.96
CA VAL A 4 18.88 9.86 -9.23
C VAL A 4 17.63 9.29 -9.91
N GLY A 5 17.56 9.35 -11.24
CA GLY A 5 16.46 8.77 -12.02
C GLY A 5 16.37 7.25 -11.88
N ALA A 6 17.52 6.56 -11.89
CA ALA A 6 17.58 5.11 -11.70
C ALA A 6 17.14 4.69 -10.28
N ILE A 7 17.54 5.46 -9.26
CA ILE A 7 17.12 5.22 -7.87
C ILE A 7 15.60 5.44 -7.72
N TYR A 8 15.05 6.51 -8.30
CA TYR A 8 13.61 6.76 -8.30
C TYR A 8 12.83 5.63 -8.99
N TYR A 9 13.31 5.18 -10.16
CA TYR A 9 12.68 4.08 -10.87
C TYR A 9 12.72 2.80 -10.03
N MET A 10 13.86 2.46 -9.41
CA MET A 10 13.98 1.25 -8.61
C MET A 10 13.13 1.27 -7.33
N LEU A 11 13.05 2.41 -6.65
CA LEU A 11 12.30 2.58 -5.41
C LEU A 11 10.80 2.73 -5.59
N PHE A 12 10.33 3.32 -6.70
CA PHE A 12 8.90 3.61 -6.87
C PHE A 12 8.23 2.75 -7.94
N THR A 13 8.94 2.39 -9.03
CA THR A 13 8.37 1.57 -10.12
C THR A 13 9.01 0.18 -10.24
N GLY A 14 10.14 -0.06 -9.58
CA GLY A 14 10.78 -1.36 -9.46
C GLY A 14 10.05 -2.28 -8.49
N VAL A 15 10.51 -3.53 -8.41
CA VAL A 15 9.91 -4.57 -7.54
C VAL A 15 9.73 -4.12 -6.08
N PRO A 16 10.69 -3.41 -5.44
CA PRO A 16 10.50 -2.91 -4.07
C PRO A 16 9.39 -1.86 -3.96
N GLY A 17 9.30 -0.94 -4.93
CA GLY A 17 8.27 0.10 -4.97
C GLY A 17 6.87 -0.44 -5.19
N THR A 18 6.75 -1.37 -6.14
CA THR A 18 5.50 -2.09 -6.41
C THR A 18 5.04 -2.90 -5.18
N ALA A 19 5.94 -3.63 -4.53
CA ALA A 19 5.62 -4.37 -3.31
C ALA A 19 5.15 -3.46 -2.17
N THR A 20 5.80 -2.31 -1.98
CA THR A 20 5.43 -1.33 -0.95
C THR A 20 4.07 -0.68 -1.26
N TYR A 21 3.81 -0.37 -2.53
CA TYR A 21 2.55 0.20 -2.98
C TYR A 21 1.36 -0.75 -2.72
N TYR A 22 1.49 -2.00 -3.17
CA TYR A 22 0.44 -3.00 -2.94
C TYR A 22 0.29 -3.33 -1.46
N ALA A 23 1.38 -3.44 -0.69
CA ALA A 23 1.32 -3.68 0.75
C ALA A 23 0.59 -2.54 1.51
N THR A 24 0.85 -1.29 1.11
CA THR A 24 0.18 -0.12 1.69
C THR A 24 -1.31 -0.13 1.38
N ILE A 25 -1.69 -0.40 0.12
CA ILE A 25 -3.09 -0.50 -0.28
C ILE A 25 -3.80 -1.62 0.47
N MET A 26 -3.19 -2.81 0.55
CA MET A 26 -3.76 -3.95 1.28
C MET A 26 -3.97 -3.62 2.75
N THR A 27 -3.00 -2.93 3.38
CA THR A 27 -3.13 -2.47 4.77
C THR A 27 -4.32 -1.53 4.93
N ILE A 28 -4.40 -0.47 4.12
CA ILE A 28 -5.50 0.49 4.16
C ILE A 28 -6.85 -0.19 3.93
N TYR A 29 -6.94 -1.07 2.93
CA TYR A 29 -8.18 -1.77 2.61
C TYR A 29 -8.64 -2.64 3.78
N THR A 30 -7.70 -3.30 4.47
CA THR A 30 -8.01 -4.12 5.66
C THR A 30 -8.58 -3.26 6.79
N TRP A 31 -8.00 -2.09 7.03
CA TRP A 31 -8.51 -1.15 8.04
C TRP A 31 -9.89 -0.59 7.68
N VAL A 32 -10.10 -0.24 6.41
CA VAL A 32 -11.40 0.24 5.91
C VAL A 32 -12.46 -0.86 6.05
N ALA A 33 -12.14 -2.09 5.66
CA ALA A 33 -13.04 -3.23 5.79
C ALA A 33 -13.42 -3.48 7.26
N LYS A 34 -12.43 -3.44 8.17
CA LYS A 34 -12.67 -3.58 9.62
C LYS A 34 -13.51 -2.42 10.17
N GLY A 35 -13.26 -1.19 9.71
CA GLY A 35 -14.05 -0.02 10.09
C GLY A 35 -15.50 -0.12 9.61
N ALA A 36 -15.71 -0.59 8.37
CA ALA A 36 -17.04 -0.84 7.81
C ALA A 36 -17.77 -1.96 8.57
N TRP A 37 -17.08 -3.04 8.91
CA TRP A 37 -17.62 -4.15 9.69
C TRP A 37 -18.17 -3.67 11.05
N PHE A 38 -17.40 -2.84 11.75
CA PHE A 38 -17.82 -2.21 13.00
C PHE A 38 -19.00 -1.24 12.79
N ALA A 39 -18.97 -0.41 11.75
CA ALA A 39 -20.04 0.53 11.44
C ALA A 39 -21.37 -0.17 11.08
N LEU A 40 -21.31 -1.39 10.57
CA LEU A 40 -22.48 -2.23 10.28
C LEU A 40 -22.97 -3.01 11.52
N GLY A 41 -22.29 -2.88 12.68
CA GLY A 41 -22.70 -3.50 13.95
C GLY A 41 -22.36 -4.98 14.05
N TYR A 42 -21.49 -5.51 13.20
CA TYR A 42 -21.07 -6.89 13.27
C TYR A 42 -20.01 -7.10 14.38
N PRO A 43 -20.07 -8.22 15.13
CA PRO A 43 -19.14 -8.51 16.22
C PRO A 43 -17.71 -8.77 15.70
N TYR A 44 -16.69 -8.47 16.53
CA TYR A 44 -15.27 -8.70 16.24
C TYR A 44 -14.91 -10.19 16.22
#